data_AF-A0A1W1VQW4-F1
#
_entry.id   AF-A0A1W1VQW4-F1
#
_cell.length_a   1.000
_cell.length_b   1.000
_cell.length_c   1.000
_cell.angle_alpha   90.00
_cell.angle_beta   90.00
_cell.angle_gamma   90.00
#
_symmetry.space_group_name_H-M   'P 1'
#
loop_
_entity.id
_entity.type
_entity.pdbx_description
1 polymer ?
#
loop_
_entity_poly.entity_id
_entity_poly.type
_entity_poly.pdbx_seq_one_letter_code
_entity_poly.pdbx_strand_id
1 'polypeptide(L)' 'MTFGSLFLIGNFGTTEILLILFVIILLFGARKIPELAKGLGKGIREFKDATKEDKPEFRDRPVNPNDPTNPRL' A
#
# COMPACT_ATOMS: atom_id res chain seq x y z
N MET A 1 16.83 -27.70 30.97
CA MET A 1 15.48 -27.40 30.47
C MET A 1 15.20 -25.91 30.63
N THR A 2 15.76 -25.05 29.76
CA THR A 2 15.50 -23.59 29.75
C THR A 2 15.74 -23.00 28.34
N PHE A 3 15.53 -23.80 27.28
CA PHE A 3 15.89 -23.41 25.90
C PHE A 3 14.89 -22.43 25.23
N GLY A 4 13.82 -22.03 25.92
CA GLY A 4 12.73 -21.24 25.33
C GLY A 4 12.39 -19.90 26.01
N SER A 5 12.95 -19.60 27.18
CA SER A 5 12.41 -18.55 28.06
C SER A 5 13.09 -17.18 27.96
N LEU A 6 14.08 -17.00 27.08
CA LEU A 6 14.86 -15.75 27.00
C LEU A 6 14.61 -14.92 25.73
N PHE A 7 13.88 -15.44 24.74
CA PHE A 7 13.70 -14.77 23.44
C PHE A 7 12.61 -13.69 23.43
N LEU A 8 11.69 -13.73 24.39
CA LEU A 8 10.46 -12.95 24.43
C LEU A 8 10.58 -11.60 25.16
N ILE A 9 11.72 -11.29 25.80
CA ILE A 9 11.90 -10.03 26.55
C ILE A 9 12.51 -8.91 25.68
N GLY A 10 13.12 -9.23 24.53
CA GLY A 10 13.82 -8.27 23.68
C GLY A 10 13.11 -7.83 22.39
N ASN A 11 12.00 -8.49 22.01
CA ASN A 11 11.35 -8.32 20.69
C ASN A 11 9.82 -8.21 20.79
N PHE A 12 9.32 -7.44 21.76
CA PHE A 12 7.88 -7.25 22.04
C PHE A 12 7.04 -6.73 20.87
N GLY A 13 7.64 -6.14 19.83
CA GLY A 13 6.90 -5.72 18.63
C GLY A 13 6.71 -6.86 17.64
N THR A 14 7.83 -7.47 17.23
CA THR A 14 7.84 -8.46 16.14
C THR A 14 7.19 -9.78 16.57
N THR A 15 7.38 -10.19 17.82
CA THR A 15 6.89 -11.48 18.32
C THR A 15 5.36 -11.48 18.45
N GLU A 16 4.77 -10.45 19.05
CA GLU A 16 3.31 -10.27 19.13
C GLU A 16 2.66 -10.29 17.75
N ILE A 17 3.21 -9.54 16.80
CA ILE A 17 2.72 -9.46 15.42
C ILE A 17 2.78 -10.84 14.75
N LEU A 18 3.87 -11.58 14.95
CA LEU A 18 4.02 -12.92 14.38
C LEU A 18 2.99 -13.90 14.98
N LEU A 19 2.72 -13.80 16.28
CA LEU A 19 1.74 -14.62 16.99
C LEU A 19 0.31 -14.37 16.49
N ILE A 20 -0.07 -13.10 16.34
CA ILE A 20 -1.38 -12.72 15.78
C ILE A 20 -1.51 -13.23 14.34
N LEU A 21 -0.49 -13.02 13.52
CA LEU A 21 -0.48 -13.50 12.13
C LEU A 21 -0.60 -15.02 12.05
N PHE A 22 0.05 -15.74 12.96
CA PHE A 22 -0.05 -17.19 13.05
C PHE A 22 -1.47 -17.66 13.35
N VAL A 23 -2.15 -17.03 14.32
CA VAL A 23 -3.56 -17.33 14.64
C VAL A 23 -4.49 -17.03 13.47
N ILE A 24 -4.33 -15.88 12.80
CA ILE A 24 -5.12 -15.53 11.61
C ILE A 24 -4.94 -16.57 10.51
N ILE A 25 -3.72 -17.04 10.29
CA ILE A 25 -3.41 -18.08 9.30
C ILE A 25 -4.06 -19.42 9.67
N LEU A 26 -4.16 -19.78 10.95
CA LEU A 26 -4.85 -21.00 11.37
C LEU A 26 -6.38 -20.90 11.16
N LEU A 27 -6.97 -19.74 11.41
CA LEU A 27 -8.41 -19.53 11.25
C LEU A 27 -8.84 -19.39 9.78
N PHE A 28 -8.14 -18.56 9.01
CA PHE A 28 -8.50 -18.23 7.63
C PHE A 28 -7.72 -19.03 6.58
N GLY A 29 -6.62 -19.68 6.98
CA GLY A 29 -5.69 -20.37 6.09
C GLY A 29 -4.66 -19.43 5.46
N ALA A 30 -3.42 -19.91 5.34
CA ALA A 30 -2.31 -19.16 4.72
C ALA A 30 -2.58 -18.72 3.27
N ARG A 31 -3.54 -19.37 2.60
CA ARG A 31 -3.93 -19.09 1.21
C ARG A 31 -4.85 -17.88 1.07
N LYS A 32 -5.61 -17.50 2.10
CA LYS A 32 -6.57 -16.40 2.00
C LYS A 32 -5.93 -15.01 2.10
N ILE A 33 -4.86 -14.85 2.87
CA ILE A 33 -4.11 -13.58 2.95
C ILE A 33 -3.59 -13.12 1.57
N PRO A 34 -2.86 -13.94 0.78
CA PRO A 34 -2.38 -13.52 -0.52
C PRO A 34 -3.51 -13.35 -1.55
N GLU A 35 -4.62 -14.07 -1.41
CA GLU A 35 -5.81 -13.93 -2.25
C GLU A 35 -6.48 -12.56 -2.02
N LEU A 36 -6.68 -12.17 -0.76
CA LEU A 36 -7.20 -10.86 -0.38
C LEU A 36 -6.25 -9.73 -0.79
N ALA A 37 -4.94 -9.89 -0.58
CA ALA A 37 -3.93 -8.91 -0.99
C ALA A 37 -3.91 -8.70 -2.51
N LYS A 38 -4.06 -9.78 -3.30
CA LYS A 38 -4.17 -9.69 -4.77
C LYS A 38 -5.45 -8.96 -5.19
N GLY A 39 -6.58 -9.23 -4.55
CA GLY A 39 -7.84 -8.54 -4.80
C GLY A 39 -7.76 -7.04 -4.49
N LEU A 40 -7.29 -6.70 -3.29
CA LEU A 40 -7.07 -5.31 -2.87
C LEU A 40 -6.08 -4.58 -3.78
N GLY A 41 -4.97 -5.22 -4.16
CA GLY A 41 -3.96 -4.63 -5.04
C GLY A 41 -4.50 -4.31 -6.43
N LYS A 42 -5.37 -5.17 -6.99
CA LYS A 42 -6.07 -4.89 -8.25
C LYS A 42 -7.04 -3.72 -8.09
N GLY A 43 -7.87 -3.73 -7.05
CA GLY A 43 -8.83 -2.65 -6.80
C GLY A 43 -8.16 -1.28 -6.60
N ILE A 44 -7.05 -1.22 -5.84
CA ILE A 44 -6.27 0.02 -5.65
C ILE A 44 -5.66 0.48 -6.98
N ARG A 45 -5.19 -0.45 -7.82
CA ARG A 45 -4.61 -0.11 -9.14
C ARG A 45 -5.67 0.46 -10.07
N GLU A 46 -6.81 -0.21 -10.21
CA GLU A 46 -7.95 0.25 -11.02
C GLU A 46 -8.47 1.60 -10.53
N PHE A 47 -8.61 1.78 -9.21
CA PHE A 47 -9.02 3.05 -8.60
C PHE A 47 -8.03 4.18 -8.94
N LYS A 48 -6.73 3.92 -8.84
CA LYS A 48 -5.68 4.89 -9.18
C LYS A 48 -5.70 5.25 -10.67
N ASP A 49 -5.88 4.27 -11.53
CA ASP A 49 -5.87 4.46 -12.98
C ASP A 49 -7.09 5.28 -13.42
N ALA A 50 -8.30 4.99 -12.90
CA ALA A 50 -9.49 5.81 -13.12
C ALA A 50 -9.31 7.26 -12.63
N THR A 51 -8.74 7.44 -11.42
CA THR A 51 -8.47 8.77 -10.85
C THR A 51 -7.41 9.56 -11.64
N LYS A 52 -6.54 8.88 -12.42
CA LYS A 52 -5.54 9.52 -13.27
C LYS A 52 -6.13 10.02 -14.58
N GLU A 53 -7.06 9.27 -15.17
CA GLU A 53 -7.77 9.67 -16.40
C GLU A 53 -8.63 10.93 -16.16
N ASP A 54 -9.24 11.03 -14.97
CA ASP A 54 -10.07 12.18 -14.58
C ASP A 54 -9.28 13.44 -14.19
N LYS A 55 -7.95 13.36 -14.07
CA LYS A 55 -7.10 14.54 -13.93
C LYS A 55 -6.79 15.06 -15.32
N PRO A 56 -7.43 16.16 -15.78
CA PRO A 56 -7.06 16.76 -17.05
C PRO A 56 -5.55 17.04 -17.00
N GLU A 57 -4.87 16.59 -18.04
CA GLU A 57 -3.42 16.71 -18.30
C GLU A 57 -2.96 18.17 -18.47
N PHE A 58 -3.61 19.11 -17.78
CA PHE A 58 -3.33 20.55 -17.84
C PHE A 58 -2.04 20.95 -17.13
N ARG A 59 -1.30 19.99 -16.54
CA ARG A 59 -0.12 20.29 -15.71
C ARG A 59 1.23 20.11 -16.39
N ASP A 60 1.29 19.54 -17.60
CA ASP A 60 2.56 19.31 -18.30
C ASP A 60 2.68 20.06 -19.64
N ARG A 61 1.89 21.12 -19.85
CA ARG A 61 2.23 22.08 -20.92
C ARG A 61 3.42 22.92 -20.44
N PRO A 62 4.58 22.92 -21.12
CA PRO A 62 5.60 23.91 -20.85
C PRO A 62 4.94 25.29 -21.03
N VAL A 63 5.04 26.16 -20.01
CA VAL A 63 4.52 27.54 -20.07
C VAL A 63 5.23 28.20 -21.25
N ASN A 64 4.52 28.38 -22.36
CA ASN A 64 5.04 29.04 -23.55
C ASN A 64 5.03 30.56 -23.29
N PRO A 65 6.20 31.23 -23.19
CA PRO A 65 6.26 32.66 -22.89
C PRO A 65 5.61 33.55 -23.95
N ASN A 66 5.35 33.02 -25.15
CA ASN A 66 4.73 33.72 -26.27
C ASN A 66 3.23 33.39 -26.44
N ASP A 67 2.59 32.80 -25.43
CA ASP A 67 1.14 32.54 -25.45
C ASP A 67 0.36 33.86 -25.33
N PRO A 68 -0.43 34.27 -26.35
CA PRO A 68 -1.19 35.52 -26.33
C PRO A 68 -2.35 35.52 -25.32
N THR A 69 -2.64 34.38 -24.68
CA THR A 69 -3.62 34.27 -23.60
C THR A 69 -3.00 34.33 -22.20
N ASN A 70 -1.67 34.51 -22.11
CA ASN A 70 -0.96 34.66 -20.84
C ASN A 70 -1.19 36.07 -20.25
N PRO A 71 -1.84 36.21 -19.08
CA PRO A 71 -2.18 37.52 -18.49
C PRO A 71 -0.97 38.30 -17.94
N ARG A 72 0.27 37.84 -18.19
CA ARG A 72 1.51 38.37 -17.60
C ARG A 72 2.36 39.21 -18.57
N LEU A 73 1.80 39.63 -19.72
CA LEU A 73 2.37 40.62 -20.64
C LEU A 73 1.58 41.93 -20.59
#